data_AF-A0A2M8ACQ5-F1
#
_entry.id   AF-A0A2M8ACQ5-F1
#
_cell.length_a   1.000
_cell.length_b   1.000
_cell.length_c   1.000
_cell.angle_alpha   90.00
_cell.angle_beta   90.00
_cell.angle_gamma   90.00
#
_symmetry.space_group_name_H-M   'P 1'
#
loop_
_entity.id
_entity.type
_entity.pdbx_description
1 polymer ?
#
loop_
_entity_poly.entity_id
_entity_poly.type
_entity_poly.pdbx_seq_one_letter_code
_entity_poly.pdbx_strand_id
1 'polypeptide(L)'
;AYVRGKFRIKKWGRNKIILGLLQKKISNKLINEAIHREIEEEEYLQMINELIDKKIQLINESDELKKRDKIYRYLISKGYESELVANELNSI
;
A
#
# COMPACT_ATOMS: atom_id res chain seq x y z
N ALA A 1 17.16 -8.10 2.59
CA ALA A 1 15.72 -8.06 2.90
C ALA A 1 14.92 -7.57 1.68
N TYR A 2 14.12 -8.43 1.04
CA TYR A 2 13.29 -8.04 -0.12
C TYR A 2 12.02 -7.31 0.31
N VAL A 3 11.22 -7.92 1.19
CA VAL A 3 9.94 -7.38 1.69
C VAL A 3 10.12 -5.98 2.29
N ARG A 4 10.98 -5.86 3.31
CA ARG A 4 11.28 -4.58 3.98
C ARG A 4 11.73 -3.48 3.02
N GLY A 5 12.57 -3.80 2.04
CA GLY A 5 13.03 -2.84 1.04
C GLY A 5 11.91 -2.38 0.10
N LYS A 6 11.06 -3.31 -0.36
CA LYS A 6 9.89 -2.97 -1.19
C LYS A 6 8.87 -2.15 -0.42
N PHE A 7 8.65 -2.47 0.85
CA PHE A 7 7.74 -1.73 1.71
C PHE A 7 8.30 -0.35 2.07
N ARG A 8 9.44 -0.25 2.78
CA ARG A 8 9.93 1.04 3.30
C ARG A 8 10.46 2.00 2.24
N ILE A 9 11.16 1.48 1.23
CA ILE A 9 11.82 2.32 0.20
C ILE A 9 10.90 2.53 -0.99
N LYS A 10 10.29 1.46 -1.52
CA LYS A 10 9.43 1.56 -2.71
C LYS A 10 7.96 1.86 -2.39
N LYS A 11 7.57 1.78 -1.11
CA LYS A 11 6.20 2.07 -0.64
C LYS A 11 5.18 1.15 -1.32
N TRP A 12 5.54 -0.12 -1.45
CA TRP A 12 4.65 -1.15 -2.02
C TRP A 12 3.75 -1.72 -0.93
N GLY A 13 2.47 -1.89 -1.25
CA GLY A 13 1.56 -2.69 -0.43
C GLY A 13 1.81 -4.19 -0.58
N ARG A 14 1.22 -4.98 0.31
CA ARG A 14 1.42 -6.44 0.40
C ARG A 14 1.11 -7.14 -0.91
N ASN A 15 0.02 -6.78 -1.61
CA ASN A 15 -0.34 -7.42 -2.89
C ASN A 15 0.80 -7.33 -3.92
N LYS A 16 1.44 -6.16 -4.04
CA LYS A 16 2.53 -5.97 -5.00
C LYS A 16 3.82 -6.65 -4.56
N ILE A 17 4.07 -6.75 -3.26
CA ILE A 17 5.19 -7.53 -2.72
C ILE A 17 4.98 -9.02 -2.98
N ILE A 18 3.79 -9.54 -2.68
CA ILE A 18 3.36 -10.93 -2.92
C ILE A 18 3.54 -11.29 -4.40
N LEU A 19 2.98 -10.48 -5.31
CA LEU A 19 3.14 -10.70 -6.76
C LEU A 19 4.61 -10.75 -7.19
N GLY A 20 5.45 -9.86 -6.65
CA GLY A 20 6.88 -9.87 -6.95
C GLY A 20 7.63 -11.10 -6.41
N LEU A 21 7.19 -11.68 -5.29
CA LEU A 21 7.74 -12.91 -4.74
C LEU A 21 7.22 -14.15 -5.50
N LEU A 22 5.96 -14.14 -5.92
CA LEU A 22 5.36 -15.17 -6.78
C LEU A 22 6.09 -15.27 -8.13
N GLN A 23 6.41 -14.13 -8.75
CA GLN A 23 7.22 -14.10 -9.98
C GLN A 23 8.62 -14.69 -9.79
N LYS A 24 9.13 -14.69 -8.55
CA LYS A 24 10.40 -15.33 -8.17
C LYS A 24 10.24 -16.81 -7.80
N LYS A 25 9.06 -17.41 -8.03
CA LYS A 25 8.72 -18.81 -7.74
C LYS A 25 8.87 -19.17 -6.26
N ILE A 26 8.67 -18.20 -5.36
CA ILE A 26 8.64 -18.44 -3.91
C ILE A 26 7.26 -18.97 -3.53
N SER A 27 7.20 -19.97 -2.66
CA SER A 27 5.94 -20.58 -2.24
C SER A 27 5.09 -19.63 -1.41
N ASN A 28 3.76 -19.73 -1.54
CA ASN A 28 2.80 -18.92 -0.78
C ASN A 28 3.05 -18.94 0.73
N LYS A 29 3.42 -20.11 1.27
CA LYS A 29 3.73 -20.28 2.69
C LYS A 29 4.88 -19.35 3.13
N LEU A 30 6.00 -19.38 2.40
CA LEU A 30 7.16 -18.54 2.70
C LEU A 30 6.88 -17.05 2.48
N ILE A 31 6.03 -16.72 1.51
CA ILE A 31 5.60 -15.35 1.27
C ILE A 31 4.84 -14.82 2.47
N ASN A 32 3.84 -15.55 2.96
CA ASN A 32 3.02 -15.13 4.10
C ASN A 32 3.88 -14.97 5.35
N GLU A 33 4.74 -15.95 5.64
CA GLU A 33 5.70 -15.87 6.75
C GLU A 33 6.59 -14.62 6.64
N ALA A 34 7.11 -14.31 5.45
CA ALA A 34 7.97 -13.15 5.24
C ALA A 34 7.20 -11.82 5.35
N ILE A 35 5.94 -11.75 4.91
CA ILE A 35 5.09 -10.56 5.06
C ILE A 35 4.83 -10.28 6.53
N HIS A 36 4.32 -11.27 7.27
CA HIS A 36 3.98 -11.11 8.70
C HIS A 36 5.20 -10.81 9.57
N ARG A 37 6.38 -11.35 9.21
CA ARG A 37 7.61 -11.11 9.96
C ARG A 37 8.23 -9.73 9.73
N GLU A 38 8.04 -9.15 8.53
CA GLU A 38 8.79 -7.96 8.10
C GLU A 38 7.93 -6.69 8.03
N ILE A 39 6.61 -6.82 8.13
CA ILE A 39 5.65 -5.71 8.06
C ILE A 39 4.69 -5.83 9.23
N GLU A 40 4.90 -5.00 10.24
CA GLU A 40 3.95 -4.79 11.34
C GLU A 40 2.68 -4.10 10.82
N GLU A 41 1.52 -4.44 11.37
CA GLU A 41 0.23 -3.88 10.92
C GLU A 41 0.17 -2.36 11.15
N GLU A 42 0.64 -1.89 12.31
CA GLU A 42 0.65 -0.47 12.65
C GLU A 42 1.54 0.33 11.69
N GLU A 43 2.73 -0.20 11.34
CA GLU A 43 3.61 0.43 10.35
C GLU A 43 2.95 0.46 8.97
N TYR A 44 2.19 -0.58 8.63
CA TYR A 44 1.48 -0.68 7.36
C TYR A 44 0.39 0.39 7.23
N LEU A 45 -0.44 0.56 8.27
CA LEU A 45 -1.49 1.59 8.34
C LEU A 45 -0.90 2.99 8.33
N GLN A 46 0.15 3.24 9.12
CA GLN A 46 0.86 4.52 9.12
C GLN A 46 1.39 4.86 7.73
N MET A 47 1.92 3.88 7.00
CA MET A 47 2.39 4.07 5.64
C MET A 47 1.27 4.50 4.68
N ILE A 48 0.09 3.91 4.80
CA ILE A 48 -1.07 4.27 3.97
C ILE A 48 -1.45 5.72 4.23
N ASN A 49 -1.61 6.11 5.50
CA ASN A 49 -1.96 7.48 5.88
C ASN A 49 -0.92 8.49 5.40
N GLU A 50 0.37 8.23 5.59
CA GLU A 50 1.43 9.09 5.06
C GLU A 50 1.34 9.27 3.54
N LEU A 51 1.02 8.20 2.80
CA LEU A 51 0.89 8.24 1.36
C LEU A 51 -0.35 9.00 0.92
N ILE A 52 -1.45 8.90 1.67
CA ILE A 52 -2.68 9.69 1.46
C ILE A 52 -2.36 11.17 1.66
N ASP A 53 -1.78 11.55 2.81
CA ASP A 53 -1.44 12.94 3.13
C ASP A 53 -0.54 13.56 2.07
N LYS A 54 0.55 12.87 1.72
CA LYS A 54 1.46 13.31 0.66
C LYS A 54 0.74 13.45 -0.68
N LYS A 55 -0.21 12.56 -0.99
CA LYS A 55 -0.94 12.61 -2.26
C LYS A 55 -1.98 13.72 -2.28
N ILE A 56 -2.64 14.02 -1.16
CA ILE A 56 -3.58 15.15 -1.01
C ILE A 56 -2.86 16.46 -1.34
N GLN A 57 -1.67 16.67 -0.78
CA GLN A 57 -0.88 17.90 -1.01
C GLN A 57 -0.41 18.07 -2.47
N LEU A 58 -0.37 16.97 -3.25
CA LEU A 58 0.08 16.99 -4.64
C LEU A 58 -1.07 17.06 -5.65
N ILE A 59 -2.32 16.83 -5.24
CA ILE A 59 -3.47 16.86 -6.14
C ILE A 59 -4.07 18.26 -6.16
N ASN A 60 -4.00 18.91 -7.32
CA ASN A 60 -4.81 20.09 -7.61
C ASN A 60 -6.13 19.65 -8.26
N GLU A 61 -7.13 19.34 -7.43
CA GLU A 61 -8.48 18.97 -7.83
C GLU A 61 -9.47 19.58 -6.85
N SER A 62 -10.46 20.30 -7.37
CA SER A 62 -11.50 20.95 -6.55
C SER A 62 -12.64 20.00 -6.19
N ASP A 63 -12.90 19.01 -7.04
CA ASP A 63 -13.92 17.99 -6.81
C ASP A 63 -13.40 16.93 -5.82
N GLU A 64 -13.98 16.89 -4.63
CA GLU A 64 -13.55 15.97 -3.57
C GLU A 64 -13.72 14.49 -3.96
N LEU A 65 -14.74 14.14 -4.73
CA LEU A 65 -14.93 12.74 -5.17
C LEU A 65 -13.83 12.35 -6.14
N LYS A 66 -13.50 13.22 -7.10
CA LYS A 66 -12.39 12.98 -8.04
C LYS A 66 -11.04 12.97 -7.32
N LYS A 67 -10.86 13.80 -6.30
CA LYS A 67 -9.65 13.81 -5.47
C LYS A 67 -9.48 12.47 -4.75
N ARG A 68 -10.52 11.98 -4.07
CA ARG A 68 -10.52 10.68 -3.37
C ARG A 68 -10.24 9.53 -4.33
N ASP A 69 -10.89 9.51 -5.49
CA ASP A 69 -10.67 8.49 -6.52
C ASP A 69 -9.22 8.51 -7.08
N LYS A 70 -8.61 9.68 -7.25
CA LYS A 70 -7.18 9.80 -7.61
C LYS A 70 -6.25 9.21 -6.55
N ILE A 71 -6.54 9.43 -5.26
CA ILE A 71 -5.76 8.88 -4.15
C ILE A 71 -5.94 7.36 -4.07
N TYR A 72 -7.18 6.90 -4.16
CA TYR A 72 -7.53 5.49 -4.19
C TYR A 72 -6.75 4.76 -5.28
N ARG A 73 -6.87 5.19 -6.54
CA ARG A 73 -6.15 4.58 -7.67
C ARG A 73 -4.64 4.60 -7.49
N TYR A 74 -4.09 5.66 -6.90
CA TYR A 74 -2.67 5.74 -6.59
C TYR A 74 -2.23 4.61 -5.64
N LEU A 75 -2.94 4.39 -4.54
CA LEU A 75 -2.62 3.33 -3.57
C LEU A 75 -2.86 1.93 -4.14
N ILE A 76 -3.93 1.72 -4.93
CA ILE A 76 -4.14 0.45 -5.63
C ILE A 76 -2.97 0.13 -6.57
N SER A 77 -2.47 1.13 -7.32
CA SER A 77 -1.31 0.93 -8.21
C SER A 77 -0.01 0.58 -7.45
N LYS A 78 0.07 0.98 -6.17
CA LYS A 78 1.17 0.64 -5.25
C LYS A 78 0.99 -0.73 -4.61
N GLY A 79 -0.16 -1.37 -4.78
CA GLY A 79 -0.44 -2.73 -4.31
C GLY A 79 -1.02 -2.82 -2.91
N TYR A 80 -1.65 -1.76 -2.42
CA TYR A 80 -2.42 -1.82 -1.19
C TYR A 80 -3.79 -2.45 -1.44
N GLU A 81 -4.35 -3.05 -0.39
CA GLU A 81 -5.64 -3.72 -0.38
C GLU A 81 -6.77 -2.71 -0.55
N SER A 82 -7.72 -3.01 -1.43
CA SER A 82 -8.81 -2.09 -1.79
C SER A 82 -9.70 -1.71 -0.62
N GLU A 83 -10.04 -2.68 0.23
CA GLU A 83 -10.88 -2.46 1.40
C GLU A 83 -10.18 -1.56 2.42
N LEU A 84 -8.89 -1.80 2.64
CA LEU A 84 -8.11 -1.00 3.59
C LEU A 84 -7.95 0.44 3.11
N VAL A 85 -7.62 0.64 1.84
CA VAL A 85 -7.52 1.98 1.25
C VAL A 85 -8.87 2.72 1.32
N ALA A 86 -9.98 2.04 1.06
CA ALA A 86 -11.31 2.64 1.16
C ALA A 86 -11.65 3.05 2.60
N ASN A 87 -11.32 2.20 3.58
CA ASN A 87 -11.53 2.50 5.00
C ASN A 87 -10.72 3.71 5.45
N GLU A 88 -9.41 3.75 5.17
CA GLU A 88 -8.56 4.89 5.56
C GLU A 88 -9.00 6.19 4.89
N LEU A 89 -9.42 6.15 3.62
CA LEU A 89 -9.97 7.33 2.96
C LEU A 89 -11.25 7.82 3.65
N ASN A 90 -12.15 6.92 4.06
CA ASN A 90 -13.40 7.28 4.75
C ASN A 90 -13.21 7.85 6.15
N SER A 91 -12.06 7.60 6.78
CA SER A 91 -11.70 8.18 8.07
C SER A 91 -11.12 9.60 7.97
N ILE A 92 -10.96 10.14 6.75
CA ILE A 92 -10.44 11.48 6.43
C ILE A 92 -11.57 12.32 5.82
#